data_AF-Q07Z70-F1
#
_entry.id   AF-Q07Z70-F1
#
_cell.length_a   1.000
_cell.length_b   1.000
_cell.length_c   1.000
_cell.angle_alpha   90.00
_cell.angle_beta   90.00
_cell.angle_gamma   90.00
#
_symmetry.space_group_name_H-M   'P 1'
#
loop_
_entity.id
_entity.type
_entity.pdbx_description
1 polymer ?
#
loop_
_entity_poly.entity_id
_entity_poly.type
_entity_poly.pdbx_seq_one_letter_code
_entity_poly.pdbx_strand_id
1 'polypeptide(L)'
;MKSTIFRGDYPGKSTSLAALVGYRNAHARGHILTIEDPVEFVHNHRKSIVTQREVGIDTDSFDAALKSSLRQAPDVILIGEIRTQETMEFALSFAETGHLCMATLHANNANQALDRIMHLVPESKHNQLLFDLSLNLRGIVAQQLIPKSDGTGRRAAIEVLINTPRVASLIAKNELHLLKETMGKSREQGMQTFDQALLDLYVEGEISYADALHHADSPNDLRLMIKLRNNEAASSGSMEGITLDMD
;
A
#
# COMPACT_ATOMS: atom_id res chain seq x y z
N MET A 1 5.20 14.22 2.86
CA MET A 1 5.07 12.87 3.44
C MET A 1 5.48 11.81 2.46
N LYS A 2 6.75 11.47 2.54
CA LYS A 2 7.18 10.11 2.26
C LYS A 2 6.44 9.15 3.20
N SER A 3 5.17 8.83 2.95
CA SER A 3 4.50 7.71 3.60
C SER A 3 4.00 6.73 2.58
N THR A 4 4.23 5.48 2.95
CA THR A 4 3.66 4.32 2.33
C THR A 4 2.84 3.67 3.42
N ILE A 5 1.53 3.66 3.24
CA ILE A 5 0.62 2.92 4.11
C ILE A 5 0.59 1.49 3.60
N PHE A 6 1.01 0.54 4.43
CA PHE A 6 0.94 -0.89 4.13
C PHE A 6 -0.31 -1.49 4.73
N ARG A 7 -1.06 -2.22 3.91
CA ARG A 7 -2.28 -2.93 4.30
C ARG A 7 -2.23 -4.39 3.84
N GLY A 8 -2.87 -5.30 4.57
CA GLY A 8 -2.93 -6.75 4.36
C GLY A 8 -3.32 -7.50 5.63
N ASP A 9 -3.65 -8.78 5.57
CA ASP A 9 -3.88 -9.58 6.79
C ASP A 9 -2.54 -9.95 7.46
N TYR A 10 -2.52 -10.10 8.79
CA TYR A 10 -1.37 -10.69 9.50
C TYR A 10 -1.09 -12.07 8.87
N PRO A 11 0.13 -12.39 8.36
CA PRO A 11 1.47 -11.77 8.52
C PRO A 11 2.02 -10.99 7.30
N GLY A 12 1.18 -10.64 6.32
CA GLY A 12 1.64 -10.09 5.02
C GLY A 12 2.17 -8.65 5.07
N LYS A 13 1.57 -7.78 5.89
CA LYS A 13 1.94 -6.34 6.01
C LYS A 13 3.37 -6.15 6.52
N SER A 14 3.66 -6.79 7.65
CA SER A 14 4.91 -6.66 8.37
C SER A 14 6.07 -7.19 7.53
N THR A 15 5.85 -8.26 6.76
CA THR A 15 6.83 -8.77 5.78
C THR A 15 7.16 -7.73 4.71
N SER A 16 6.15 -7.09 4.10
CA SER A 16 6.34 -6.05 3.08
C SER A 16 7.04 -4.80 3.63
N LEU A 17 6.69 -4.39 4.85
CA LEU A 17 7.38 -3.31 5.55
C LEU A 17 8.83 -3.64 5.90
N ALA A 18 9.09 -4.84 6.41
CA ALA A 18 10.42 -5.32 6.71
C ALA A 18 11.28 -5.36 5.42
N ALA A 19 10.72 -5.77 4.29
CA ALA A 19 11.40 -5.74 3.00
C ALA A 19 11.76 -4.29 2.59
N LEU A 20 10.85 -3.32 2.76
CA LEU A 20 11.13 -1.92 2.49
C LEU A 20 12.19 -1.32 3.42
N VAL A 21 12.08 -1.56 4.72
CA VAL A 21 13.07 -1.12 5.72
C VAL A 21 14.43 -1.72 5.40
N GLY A 22 14.47 -3.02 5.09
CA GLY A 22 15.67 -3.73 4.68
C GLY A 22 16.29 -3.14 3.41
N TYR A 23 15.47 -2.80 2.41
CA TYR A 23 15.93 -2.12 1.20
C TYR A 23 16.51 -0.74 1.53
N ARG A 24 15.81 0.08 2.31
CA ARG A 24 16.28 1.41 2.75
C ARG A 24 17.62 1.31 3.49
N ASN A 25 17.73 0.36 4.42
CA ASN A 25 18.93 0.12 5.22
C ASN A 25 20.13 -0.35 4.37
N ALA A 26 19.89 -1.10 3.30
CA ALA A 26 20.95 -1.56 2.40
C ALA A 26 21.41 -0.49 1.39
N HIS A 27 20.55 0.47 1.04
CA HIS A 27 20.80 1.39 -0.08
C HIS A 27 21.10 2.82 0.34
N ALA A 28 20.76 3.25 1.56
CA ALA A 28 20.99 4.61 2.00
C ALA A 28 21.53 4.70 3.43
N ARG A 29 22.23 5.81 3.69
CA ARG A 29 22.71 6.18 5.02
C ARG A 29 21.63 6.95 5.76
N GLY A 30 21.68 6.88 7.09
CA GLY A 30 20.77 7.60 7.97
C GLY A 30 20.41 6.80 9.21
N HIS A 31 19.44 7.32 9.95
CA HIS A 31 18.85 6.69 11.12
C HIS A 31 17.41 6.24 10.79
N ILE A 32 17.16 4.94 10.93
CA ILE A 32 15.83 4.34 10.86
C ILE A 32 15.39 4.03 12.28
N LEU A 33 14.24 4.57 12.68
CA LEU A 33 13.59 4.23 13.93
C LEU A 33 12.30 3.45 13.65
N THR A 34 12.10 2.32 14.30
CA THR A 34 10.82 1.60 14.29
C THR A 34 10.19 1.60 15.68
N ILE A 35 8.86 1.72 15.71
CA ILE A 35 8.04 1.61 16.92
C ILE A 35 6.96 0.58 16.61
N GLU A 36 7.01 -0.56 17.27
CA GLU A 36 6.24 -1.77 16.94
C GLU A 36 5.62 -2.41 18.20
N ASP A 37 4.63 -3.28 18.03
CA ASP A 37 3.89 -3.95 19.11
C ASP A 37 3.34 -5.30 18.62
N PRO A 38 4.10 -6.42 18.73
CA PRO A 38 5.53 -6.51 19.07
C PRO A 38 6.43 -6.32 17.82
N VAL A 39 7.76 -6.33 18.01
CA VAL A 39 8.72 -6.37 16.88
C VAL A 39 8.68 -7.73 16.20
N GLU A 40 8.31 -7.76 14.92
CA GLU A 40 8.21 -9.02 14.16
C GLU A 40 9.52 -9.41 13.43
N PHE A 41 10.27 -8.41 12.96
CA PHE A 41 11.49 -8.61 12.19
C PHE A 41 12.65 -7.80 12.76
N VAL A 42 13.77 -8.45 13.04
CA VAL A 42 14.98 -7.78 13.54
C VAL A 42 15.85 -7.32 12.37
N HIS A 43 16.16 -6.03 12.35
CA HIS A 43 16.96 -5.37 11.33
C HIS A 43 18.35 -5.02 11.86
N ASN A 44 19.35 -5.82 11.49
CA ASN A 44 20.75 -5.49 11.78
C ASN A 44 21.17 -4.19 11.07
N HIS A 45 22.07 -3.43 11.71
CA HIS A 45 22.65 -2.23 11.09
C HIS A 45 23.38 -2.57 9.78
N ARG A 46 23.25 -1.70 8.76
CA ARG A 46 23.98 -1.79 7.49
C ARG A 46 24.49 -0.41 7.07
N LYS A 47 23.95 0.19 6.00
CA LYS A 47 24.28 1.58 5.65
C LYS A 47 23.58 2.56 6.58
N SER A 48 22.42 2.17 7.14
CA SER A 48 21.70 2.93 8.15
C SER A 48 21.91 2.32 9.54
N ILE A 49 21.83 3.18 10.56
CA ILE A 49 21.62 2.76 11.95
C ILE A 49 20.13 2.46 12.10
N VAL A 50 19.80 1.34 12.73
CA VAL A 50 18.41 0.91 12.93
C VAL A 50 18.15 0.78 14.42
N THR A 51 17.23 1.58 14.94
CA THR A 51 16.74 1.50 16.31
C THR A 51 15.33 0.95 16.26
N GLN A 52 15.07 -0.15 16.94
CA GLN A 52 13.74 -0.74 17.04
C GLN A 52 13.25 -0.62 18.47
N ARG A 53 12.00 -0.22 18.67
CA ARG A 53 11.38 -0.08 19.98
C ARG A 53 10.08 -0.87 20.03
N GLU A 54 9.99 -1.77 20.99
CA GLU A 54 8.79 -2.51 21.27
C GLU A 54 7.98 -1.83 22.38
N VAL A 55 6.68 -1.62 22.12
CA VAL A 55 5.76 -1.09 23.13
C VAL A 55 5.57 -2.11 24.24
N GLY A 56 5.63 -1.64 25.50
CA GLY A 56 5.59 -2.48 26.69
C GLY A 56 6.95 -3.02 27.15
N ILE A 57 8.00 -2.92 26.32
CA ILE A 57 9.36 -3.34 26.67
C ILE A 57 10.31 -2.14 26.69
N ASP A 58 10.45 -1.44 25.56
CA ASP A 58 11.38 -0.31 25.40
C ASP A 58 10.71 1.05 25.67
N THR A 59 9.38 1.09 25.65
CA THR A 59 8.55 2.30 25.79
C THR A 59 7.17 1.94 26.29
N ASP A 60 6.58 2.78 27.16
CA ASP A 60 5.27 2.49 27.77
C ASP A 60 4.11 2.51 26.76
N SER A 61 4.21 3.36 25.73
CA SER A 61 3.17 3.52 24.71
C SER A 61 3.74 4.05 23.38
N PHE A 62 2.94 3.93 22.31
CA PHE A 62 3.23 4.57 21.01
C PHE A 62 3.43 6.08 21.17
N ASP A 63 2.56 6.77 21.89
CA ASP A 63 2.66 8.23 22.07
C ASP A 63 3.96 8.65 22.77
N ALA A 64 4.38 7.91 23.80
CA ALA A 64 5.63 8.15 24.50
C ALA A 64 6.85 7.92 23.58
N ALA A 65 6.80 6.85 22.77
CA ALA A 65 7.82 6.52 21.80
C ALA A 65 7.94 7.60 20.72
N LEU A 66 6.81 8.06 20.17
CA LEU A 66 6.76 9.08 19.13
C LEU A 66 7.26 10.43 19.65
N LYS A 67 6.80 10.88 20.82
CA LYS A 67 7.30 12.13 21.43
C LYS A 67 8.81 12.12 21.68
N SER A 68 9.35 11.00 22.13
CA SER A 68 10.79 10.88 22.37
C SER A 68 11.62 10.71 21.09
N SER A 69 11.01 10.21 20.00
CA SER A 69 11.68 10.01 18.72
C SER A 69 12.13 11.31 18.04
N LEU A 70 11.41 12.42 18.25
CA LEU A 70 11.76 13.74 17.70
C LEU A 70 13.16 14.20 18.10
N ARG A 71 13.64 13.79 19.28
CA ARG A 71 14.99 14.12 19.76
C ARG A 71 16.09 13.22 19.19
N GLN A 72 15.72 12.11 18.57
CA GLN A 72 16.68 11.17 17.97
C GLN A 72 16.97 11.48 16.50
N ALA A 73 16.34 12.53 15.95
CA ALA A 73 16.50 12.99 14.58
C ALA A 73 16.54 11.84 13.55
N PRO A 74 15.54 10.92 13.53
CA PRO A 74 15.51 9.85 12.55
C PRO A 74 15.28 10.41 11.14
N ASP A 75 15.93 9.83 10.13
CA ASP A 75 15.65 10.10 8.72
C ASP A 75 14.39 9.36 8.25
N VAL A 76 14.13 8.22 8.88
CA VAL A 76 13.01 7.32 8.60
C VAL A 76 12.38 6.89 9.91
N ILE A 77 11.06 6.97 10.00
CA ILE A 77 10.29 6.35 11.07
C ILE A 77 9.33 5.30 10.50
N LEU A 78 9.26 4.15 11.15
CA LEU A 78 8.21 3.14 10.96
C LEU A 78 7.30 3.17 12.19
N ILE A 79 6.03 3.43 11.98
CA ILE A 79 4.99 3.35 13.00
C ILE A 79 4.20 2.07 12.75
N GLY A 80 4.27 1.11 13.67
CA GLY A 80 3.66 -0.22 13.52
C GLY A 80 2.22 -0.15 13.03
N GLU A 81 1.36 0.62 13.71
CA GLU A 81 -0.03 0.85 13.28
C GLU A 81 -0.53 2.23 13.70
N ILE A 82 -1.28 2.90 12.83
CA ILE A 82 -2.00 4.13 13.18
C ILE A 82 -3.41 3.77 13.68
N ARG A 83 -3.64 3.94 14.98
CA ARG A 83 -4.93 3.68 15.66
C ARG A 83 -5.64 4.93 16.16
N THR A 84 -4.88 6.00 16.43
CA THR A 84 -5.39 7.21 17.08
C THR A 84 -5.11 8.45 16.22
N GLN A 85 -5.87 9.51 16.49
CA GLN A 85 -5.65 10.83 15.90
C GLN A 85 -4.23 11.32 16.16
N GLU A 86 -3.76 11.17 17.41
CA GLU A 86 -2.45 11.66 17.86
C GLU A 86 -1.30 11.01 17.09
N THR A 87 -1.41 9.69 16.84
CA THR A 87 -0.42 8.95 16.05
C THR A 87 -0.42 9.44 14.59
N MET A 88 -1.59 9.72 14.02
CA MET A 88 -1.72 10.24 12.66
C MET A 88 -1.16 11.66 12.53
N GLU A 89 -1.49 12.55 13.47
CA GLU A 89 -0.97 13.92 13.52
C GLU A 89 0.56 13.90 13.62
N PHE A 90 1.13 13.03 14.46
CA PHE A 90 2.58 12.83 14.52
C PHE A 90 3.17 12.38 13.17
N ALA A 91 2.55 11.38 12.54
CA ALA A 91 3.00 10.85 11.26
C ALA A 91 3.01 11.94 10.17
N LEU A 92 2.01 12.80 10.14
CA LEU A 92 1.93 13.94 9.22
C LEU A 92 2.99 14.99 9.51
N SER A 93 3.13 15.44 10.75
CA SER A 93 4.14 16.45 11.13
C SER A 93 5.57 15.98 10.84
N PHE A 94 5.88 14.71 11.13
CA PHE A 94 7.19 14.14 10.82
C PHE A 94 7.47 14.13 9.31
N ALA A 95 6.43 13.88 8.52
CA ALA A 95 6.53 13.71 7.09
C ALA A 95 6.43 15.05 6.31
N GLU A 96 5.89 16.09 6.94
CA GLU A 96 5.92 17.50 6.50
C GLU A 96 7.32 18.11 6.65
N THR A 97 8.04 17.75 7.72
CA THR A 97 9.44 18.18 7.94
C THR A 97 10.47 17.48 7.03
N GLY A 98 10.02 16.70 6.04
CA GLY A 98 10.87 16.15 4.97
C GLY A 98 11.31 14.68 5.16
N HIS A 99 10.99 14.08 6.30
CA HIS A 99 11.37 12.72 6.65
C HIS A 99 10.45 11.65 6.01
N LEU A 100 10.91 10.40 5.97
CA LEU A 100 10.12 9.23 5.53
C LEU A 100 9.41 8.60 6.72
N CYS A 101 8.08 8.59 6.69
CA CYS A 101 7.21 7.97 7.69
C CYS A 101 6.45 6.80 7.07
N MET A 102 6.79 5.58 7.42
CA MET A 102 6.03 4.39 6.99
C MET A 102 5.07 3.99 8.11
N ALA A 103 3.87 3.54 7.75
CA ALA A 103 2.90 3.10 8.75
C ALA A 103 1.97 2.01 8.20
N THR A 104 1.30 1.28 9.08
CA THR A 104 0.16 0.43 8.69
C THR A 104 -1.17 0.99 9.14
N LEU A 105 -2.22 0.65 8.38
CA LEU A 105 -3.61 0.79 8.78
C LEU A 105 -4.37 -0.49 8.43
N HIS A 106 -5.41 -0.80 9.20
CA HIS A 106 -6.37 -1.84 8.82
C HIS A 106 -7.44 -1.26 7.89
N ALA A 107 -7.24 -1.35 6.59
CA ALA A 107 -8.24 -0.99 5.58
C ALA A 107 -8.41 -2.14 4.58
N ASN A 108 -9.33 -2.08 3.61
CA ASN A 108 -9.39 -3.06 2.52
C ASN A 108 -8.84 -2.65 1.15
N ASN A 109 -8.50 -1.38 0.96
CA ASN A 109 -7.91 -0.86 -0.28
C ASN A 109 -7.44 0.57 0.01
N ALA A 110 -6.88 1.25 -1.00
CA ALA A 110 -6.37 2.60 -0.85
C ALA A 110 -7.47 3.60 -0.45
N ASN A 111 -8.67 3.47 -1.03
CA ASN A 111 -9.83 4.30 -0.71
C ASN A 111 -10.24 4.16 0.76
N GLN A 112 -10.45 2.93 1.23
CA GLN A 112 -10.82 2.67 2.61
C GLN A 112 -9.73 3.08 3.61
N ALA A 113 -8.46 3.10 3.20
CA ALA A 113 -7.38 3.59 4.05
C ALA A 113 -7.51 5.10 4.28
N LEU A 114 -7.81 5.86 3.23
CA LEU A 114 -8.08 7.29 3.34
C LEU A 114 -9.36 7.56 4.14
N ASP A 115 -10.44 6.81 3.90
CA ASP A 115 -11.66 6.91 4.69
C ASP A 115 -11.37 6.65 6.18
N ARG A 116 -10.63 5.60 6.52
CA ARG A 116 -10.28 5.30 7.91
C ARG A 116 -9.46 6.41 8.54
N ILE A 117 -8.53 7.03 7.81
CA ILE A 117 -7.78 8.20 8.27
C ILE A 117 -8.72 9.37 8.56
N MET A 118 -9.70 9.65 7.70
CA MET A 118 -10.69 10.70 7.94
C MET A 118 -11.54 10.43 9.19
N HIS A 119 -11.88 9.17 9.47
CA HIS A 119 -12.62 8.79 10.67
C HIS A 119 -11.82 8.92 11.98
N LEU A 120 -10.50 9.11 11.91
CA LEU A 120 -9.69 9.38 13.11
C LEU A 120 -9.89 10.80 13.64
N VAL A 121 -10.37 11.74 12.81
CA VAL A 121 -10.48 13.16 13.16
C VAL A 121 -11.93 13.64 13.10
N PRO A 122 -12.29 14.68 13.89
CA PRO A 122 -13.57 15.37 13.73
C PRO A 122 -13.75 15.95 12.32
N GLU A 123 -14.99 16.00 11.84
CA GLU A 123 -15.35 16.51 10.50
C GLU A 123 -14.81 17.93 10.24
N SER A 124 -14.77 18.78 11.27
CA SER A 124 -14.21 20.13 11.18
C SER A 124 -12.72 20.19 10.78
N LYS A 125 -11.98 19.09 10.98
CA LYS A 125 -10.56 18.96 10.59
C LYS A 125 -10.35 18.25 9.24
N HIS A 126 -11.41 17.74 8.60
CA HIS A 126 -11.27 16.92 7.37
C HIS A 126 -10.57 17.67 6.24
N ASN A 127 -10.95 18.91 5.99
CA ASN A 127 -10.34 19.72 4.93
C ASN A 127 -8.85 19.93 5.15
N GLN A 128 -8.44 20.21 6.39
CA GLN A 128 -7.02 20.36 6.74
C GLN A 128 -6.27 19.04 6.56
N LEU A 129 -6.83 17.94 7.08
CA LEU A 129 -6.23 16.61 6.97
C LEU A 129 -6.05 16.17 5.51
N LEU A 130 -7.05 16.39 4.66
CA LEU A 130 -6.99 16.08 3.23
C LEU A 130 -5.97 16.96 2.51
N PHE A 131 -5.91 18.25 2.84
CA PHE A 131 -4.88 19.14 2.29
C PHE A 131 -3.49 18.65 2.69
N ASP A 132 -3.28 18.35 3.97
CA ASP A 132 -2.01 17.83 4.46
C ASP A 132 -1.67 16.56 3.70
N LEU A 133 -2.53 15.54 3.74
CA LEU A 133 -2.36 14.28 2.99
C LEU A 133 -2.03 14.50 1.51
N SER A 134 -2.67 15.46 0.83
CA SER A 134 -2.42 15.71 -0.59
C SER A 134 -1.00 16.18 -0.89
N LEU A 135 -0.46 17.09 -0.06
CA LEU A 135 0.92 17.56 -0.17
C LEU A 135 1.89 16.50 0.27
N ASN A 136 1.43 15.76 1.28
CA ASN A 136 2.29 14.93 2.03
C ASN A 136 2.41 13.59 1.29
N LEU A 137 1.39 12.74 1.22
CA LEU A 137 1.42 11.30 0.90
C LEU A 137 2.35 10.93 -0.28
N ARG A 138 2.99 9.75 -0.26
CA ARG A 138 3.67 9.22 -1.47
C ARG A 138 2.90 8.10 -2.11
N GLY A 139 2.33 7.21 -1.32
CA GLY A 139 1.49 6.16 -1.84
C GLY A 139 0.85 5.31 -0.77
N ILE A 140 -0.04 4.44 -1.21
CA ILE A 140 -0.69 3.43 -0.39
C ILE A 140 -0.49 2.10 -1.10
N VAL A 141 0.00 1.11 -0.36
CA VAL A 141 0.18 -0.26 -0.83
C VAL A 141 -0.76 -1.14 -0.04
N ALA A 142 -1.77 -1.67 -0.72
CA ALA A 142 -2.70 -2.61 -0.13
C ALA A 142 -2.42 -4.01 -0.65
N GLN A 143 -2.42 -4.99 0.24
CA GLN A 143 -2.12 -6.39 -0.05
C GLN A 143 -3.28 -7.29 0.39
N GLN A 144 -3.48 -8.39 -0.33
CA GLN A 144 -4.29 -9.53 0.09
C GLN A 144 -3.53 -10.81 -0.23
N LEU A 145 -3.58 -11.79 0.68
CA LEU A 145 -2.94 -13.09 0.47
C LEU A 145 -3.99 -14.11 0.04
N ILE A 146 -3.93 -14.54 -1.21
CA ILE A 146 -4.93 -15.38 -1.86
C ILE A 146 -4.40 -16.81 -1.95
N PRO A 147 -5.19 -17.83 -1.61
CA PRO A 147 -4.79 -19.23 -1.80
C PRO A 147 -4.37 -19.49 -3.24
N LYS A 148 -3.27 -20.23 -3.42
CA LYS A 148 -2.87 -20.69 -4.75
C LYS A 148 -3.83 -21.77 -5.25
N SER A 149 -4.07 -21.79 -6.56
CA SER A 149 -4.88 -22.81 -7.24
C SER A 149 -4.36 -24.23 -7.01
N ASP A 150 -3.06 -24.39 -6.84
CA ASP A 150 -2.38 -25.67 -6.58
C ASP A 150 -2.39 -26.10 -5.09
N GLY A 151 -2.92 -25.27 -4.19
CA GLY A 151 -2.98 -25.54 -2.74
C GLY A 151 -1.65 -25.49 -2.00
N THR A 152 -0.54 -25.11 -2.65
CA THR A 152 0.82 -25.15 -2.08
C THR A 152 1.19 -23.92 -1.24
N GLY A 153 0.32 -22.91 -1.19
CA GLY A 153 0.61 -21.67 -0.47
C GLY A 153 -0.35 -20.54 -0.82
N ARG A 154 0.16 -19.31 -0.76
CA ARG A 154 -0.60 -18.10 -1.08
C ARG A 154 0.18 -17.20 -2.02
N ARG A 155 -0.52 -16.42 -2.83
CA ARG A 155 0.02 -15.34 -3.66
C ARG A 155 -0.50 -14.00 -3.18
N ALA A 156 0.38 -13.01 -3.18
CA ALA A 156 0.01 -11.66 -2.80
C ALA A 156 -0.61 -10.92 -4.00
N ALA A 157 -1.88 -10.57 -3.91
CA ALA A 157 -2.48 -9.55 -4.75
C ALA A 157 -2.15 -8.18 -4.16
N ILE A 158 -1.62 -7.25 -4.97
CA ILE A 158 -1.17 -5.93 -4.52
C ILE A 158 -1.89 -4.84 -5.31
N GLU A 159 -2.49 -3.91 -4.60
CA GLU A 159 -2.95 -2.61 -5.09
C GLU A 159 -1.94 -1.54 -4.71
N VAL A 160 -1.65 -0.63 -5.65
CA VAL A 160 -0.69 0.46 -5.47
C VAL A 160 -1.33 1.77 -5.94
N LEU A 161 -1.54 2.68 -4.99
CA LEU A 161 -1.85 4.09 -5.24
C LEU A 161 -0.57 4.91 -5.09
N ILE A 162 -0.25 5.75 -6.07
CA ILE A 162 0.88 6.69 -6.00
C ILE A 162 0.33 8.11 -6.03
N ASN A 163 0.80 8.96 -5.13
CA ASN A 163 0.34 10.33 -4.99
C ASN A 163 0.95 11.25 -6.07
N THR A 164 0.47 11.09 -7.30
CA THR A 164 0.77 11.97 -8.43
C THR A 164 0.07 13.33 -8.26
N PRO A 165 0.42 14.38 -9.02
CA PRO A 165 -0.29 15.66 -8.96
C PRO A 165 -1.81 15.54 -9.14
N ARG A 166 -2.27 14.60 -9.98
CA ARG A 166 -3.70 14.31 -10.15
C ARG A 166 -4.30 13.70 -8.88
N VAL A 167 -3.67 12.67 -8.32
CA VAL A 167 -4.13 12.02 -7.09
C VAL A 167 -4.14 12.99 -5.92
N ALA A 168 -3.10 13.81 -5.78
CA ALA A 168 -3.04 14.87 -4.76
C ALA A 168 -4.21 15.84 -4.91
N SER A 169 -4.53 16.29 -6.14
CA SER A 169 -5.69 17.16 -6.35
C SER A 169 -7.02 16.49 -5.98
N LEU A 170 -7.18 15.19 -6.26
CA LEU A 170 -8.39 14.45 -5.89
C LEU A 170 -8.53 14.32 -4.38
N ILE A 171 -7.42 14.03 -3.68
CA ILE A 171 -7.40 13.97 -2.21
C ILE A 171 -7.76 15.34 -1.62
N ALA A 172 -7.13 16.42 -2.06
CA ALA A 172 -7.38 17.77 -1.55
C ALA A 172 -8.85 18.24 -1.71
N LYS A 173 -9.52 17.77 -2.76
CA LYS A 173 -10.94 18.09 -3.06
C LYS A 173 -11.95 17.12 -2.44
N ASN A 174 -11.47 16.12 -1.71
CA ASN A 174 -12.30 15.01 -1.20
C ASN A 174 -13.03 14.21 -2.30
N GLU A 175 -12.42 14.10 -3.49
CA GLU A 175 -12.95 13.33 -4.62
C GLU A 175 -12.42 11.88 -4.61
N LEU A 176 -12.41 11.25 -3.44
CA LEU A 176 -11.73 9.96 -3.21
C LEU A 176 -12.29 8.83 -4.08
N HIS A 177 -13.57 8.88 -4.41
CA HIS A 177 -14.23 7.91 -5.29
C HIS A 177 -13.60 7.83 -6.70
N LEU A 178 -12.93 8.88 -7.17
CA LEU A 178 -12.26 8.91 -8.48
C LEU A 178 -10.86 8.26 -8.46
N LEU A 179 -10.33 7.90 -7.28
CA LEU A 179 -9.00 7.32 -7.14
C LEU A 179 -8.90 5.95 -7.80
N LYS A 180 -9.93 5.11 -7.70
CA LYS A 180 -9.94 3.76 -8.27
C LYS A 180 -9.81 3.78 -9.80
N GLU A 181 -10.61 4.62 -10.45
CA GLU A 181 -10.54 4.83 -11.90
C GLU A 181 -9.18 5.41 -12.31
N THR A 182 -8.67 6.38 -11.55
CA THR A 182 -7.37 7.01 -11.81
C THR A 182 -6.23 6.00 -11.70
N MET A 183 -6.22 5.12 -10.69
CA MET A 183 -5.26 4.03 -10.57
C MET A 183 -5.33 3.08 -11.77
N GLY A 184 -6.54 2.66 -12.15
CA GLY A 184 -6.74 1.72 -13.26
C GLY A 184 -6.18 2.21 -14.59
N LYS A 185 -6.23 3.53 -14.84
CA LYS A 185 -5.69 4.18 -16.05
C LYS A 185 -4.19 4.49 -16.00
N SER A 186 -3.53 4.31 -14.86
CA SER A 186 -2.17 4.82 -14.62
C SER A 186 -1.14 3.72 -14.36
N ARG A 187 -1.31 2.53 -14.98
CA ARG A 187 -0.37 1.40 -14.82
C ARG A 187 1.07 1.72 -15.22
N GLU A 188 1.25 2.53 -16.26
CA GLU A 188 2.56 3.00 -16.72
C GLU A 188 3.31 3.83 -15.66
N GLN A 189 2.59 4.43 -14.71
CA GLN A 189 3.17 5.20 -13.60
C GLN A 189 3.42 4.32 -12.36
N GLY A 190 3.20 3.01 -12.47
CA GLY A 190 3.37 2.04 -11.38
C GLY A 190 2.15 1.88 -10.47
N MET A 191 0.99 2.44 -10.83
CA MET A 191 -0.27 2.20 -10.11
C MET A 191 -0.95 0.91 -10.57
N GLN A 192 -1.74 0.31 -9.70
CA GLN A 192 -2.50 -0.89 -10.03
C GLN A 192 -3.66 -1.03 -9.06
N THR A 193 -4.85 -1.41 -9.54
CA THR A 193 -5.98 -1.76 -8.67
C THR A 193 -5.92 -3.22 -8.24
N PHE A 194 -6.60 -3.59 -7.16
CA PHE A 194 -6.77 -5.01 -6.79
C PHE A 194 -7.34 -5.86 -7.92
N ASP A 195 -8.42 -5.41 -8.58
CA ASP A 195 -9.05 -6.20 -9.64
C ASP A 195 -8.08 -6.45 -10.82
N GLN A 196 -7.19 -5.50 -11.13
CA GLN A 196 -6.13 -5.73 -12.11
C GLN A 196 -5.09 -6.74 -11.61
N ALA A 197 -4.68 -6.64 -10.33
CA ALA A 197 -3.77 -7.60 -9.71
C ALA A 197 -4.34 -9.04 -9.73
N LEU A 198 -5.63 -9.17 -9.45
CA LEU A 198 -6.36 -10.43 -9.44
C LEU A 198 -6.50 -11.02 -10.84
N LEU A 199 -6.77 -10.17 -11.83
CA LEU A 199 -6.78 -10.57 -13.23
C LEU A 199 -5.43 -11.14 -13.65
N ASP A 200 -4.34 -10.43 -13.33
CA ASP A 200 -2.97 -10.86 -13.67
C ASP A 200 -2.67 -12.23 -13.02
N LEU A 201 -2.93 -12.40 -11.72
CA LEU A 201 -2.72 -13.67 -11.02
C LEU A 201 -3.59 -14.81 -11.56
N TYR A 202 -4.83 -14.52 -11.95
CA TYR A 202 -5.72 -15.52 -12.55
C TYR A 202 -5.21 -15.96 -13.93
N VAL A 203 -4.78 -15.02 -14.77
CA VAL A 203 -4.23 -15.29 -16.11
C VAL A 203 -2.91 -16.08 -16.02
N GLU A 204 -2.10 -15.82 -14.99
CA GLU A 204 -0.89 -16.60 -14.68
C GLU A 204 -1.21 -18.03 -14.17
N GLY A 205 -2.49 -18.35 -13.91
CA GLY A 205 -2.91 -19.66 -13.37
C GLY A 205 -2.63 -19.83 -11.88
N GLU A 206 -2.23 -18.77 -11.19
CA GLU A 206 -1.78 -18.80 -9.79
C GLU A 206 -2.94 -18.89 -8.80
N ILE A 207 -4.11 -18.34 -9.15
CA ILE A 207 -5.32 -18.35 -8.32
C ILE A 207 -6.52 -18.86 -9.13
N SER A 208 -7.51 -19.43 -8.44
CA SER A 208 -8.73 -19.91 -9.09
C SER A 208 -9.65 -18.75 -9.49
N TYR A 209 -10.53 -18.98 -10.47
CA TYR A 209 -11.57 -18.01 -10.84
C TYR A 209 -12.47 -17.66 -9.64
N ALA A 210 -12.81 -18.64 -8.82
CA ALA A 210 -13.65 -18.44 -7.64
C ALA A 210 -12.95 -17.53 -6.61
N ASP A 211 -11.67 -17.79 -6.33
CA ASP A 211 -10.88 -16.98 -5.41
C ASP A 211 -10.67 -15.56 -5.94
N ALA A 212 -10.37 -15.42 -7.24
CA ALA A 212 -10.23 -14.11 -7.88
C ALA A 212 -11.48 -13.25 -7.67
N LEU A 213 -12.68 -13.80 -7.89
CA LEU A 213 -13.93 -13.08 -7.69
C LEU A 213 -14.28 -12.85 -6.21
N HIS A 214 -13.93 -13.77 -5.32
CA HIS A 214 -14.19 -13.64 -3.90
C HIS A 214 -13.40 -12.47 -3.27
N HIS A 215 -12.18 -12.25 -3.76
CA HIS A 215 -11.28 -11.21 -3.26
C HIS A 215 -11.34 -9.89 -4.03
N ALA A 216 -12.15 -9.79 -5.10
CA ALA A 216 -12.28 -8.57 -5.90
C ALA A 216 -12.98 -7.42 -5.14
N ASP A 217 -12.55 -6.19 -5.41
CA ASP A 217 -13.29 -5.00 -4.96
C ASP A 217 -14.61 -4.88 -5.75
N SER A 218 -14.57 -5.17 -7.06
CA SER A 218 -15.76 -5.28 -7.91
C SER A 218 -15.77 -6.62 -8.64
N PRO A 219 -16.49 -7.63 -8.09
CA PRO A 219 -16.60 -8.94 -8.74
C PRO A 219 -17.19 -8.86 -10.15
N ASN A 220 -18.09 -7.90 -10.41
CA ASN A 220 -18.69 -7.72 -11.73
C ASN A 220 -17.69 -7.18 -12.76
N ASP A 221 -16.89 -6.18 -12.37
CA ASP A 221 -15.88 -5.61 -13.27
C ASP A 221 -14.77 -6.62 -13.55
N LEU A 222 -14.33 -7.37 -12.53
CA LEU A 222 -13.36 -8.45 -12.71
C LEU A 222 -13.88 -9.54 -13.65
N ARG A 223 -15.16 -9.95 -13.53
CA ARG A 223 -15.78 -10.88 -14.49
C ARG A 223 -15.72 -10.36 -15.93
N LEU A 224 -16.02 -9.08 -16.12
CA LEU A 224 -15.97 -8.46 -17.45
C LEU A 224 -14.54 -8.44 -17.99
N MET A 225 -13.56 -8.05 -17.17
CA MET A 225 -12.15 -8.05 -17.56
C MET A 225 -11.66 -9.44 -17.97
N ILE A 226 -11.99 -10.48 -17.19
CA ILE A 226 -11.63 -11.87 -17.51
C ILE A 226 -12.25 -12.30 -18.85
N LYS A 227 -13.52 -11.98 -19.09
CA LYS A 227 -14.20 -12.32 -20.36
C LYS A 227 -13.55 -11.63 -21.55
N LEU A 228 -13.28 -10.33 -21.45
CA LEU A 228 -12.63 -9.56 -22.51
C LEU A 228 -11.26 -10.13 -22.83
N ARG A 229 -10.46 -10.46 -21.79
CA ARG A 229 -9.13 -11.03 -21.95
C ARG A 229 -9.15 -12.40 -22.62
N ASN A 230 -10.08 -13.28 -22.24
CA ASN A 230 -10.23 -14.60 -22.87
C ASN A 230 -10.65 -14.48 -24.35
N ASN A 231 -11.50 -13.50 -24.68
CA ASN A 231 -11.90 -13.25 -26.07
C ASN A 231 -10.74 -12.72 -26.92
N GLU A 232 -9.86 -11.86 -26.37
CA GLU A 232 -8.63 -11.41 -27.03
C GLU A 232 -7.65 -12.57 -27.29
N ALA A 233 -7.52 -13.48 -26.32
CA ALA A 233 -6.70 -14.68 -26.48
C ALA A 233 -7.26 -15.61 -27.57
N ALA A 234 -8.59 -15.78 -27.63
CA ALA A 234 -9.24 -16.58 -28.65
C ALA A 234 -9.16 -15.95 -30.07
N SER A 235 -9.24 -14.62 -30.17
CA SER A 235 -9.14 -13.92 -31.46
C SER A 235 -7.72 -13.87 -32.01
N SER A 236 -6.71 -13.73 -31.14
CA SER A 236 -5.29 -13.76 -31.55
C SER A 236 -4.85 -15.16 -32.04
N GLY A 237 -5.33 -16.23 -31.41
CA GLY A 237 -5.07 -17.61 -31.88
C GLY A 237 -5.76 -17.95 -33.22
N SER A 238 -6.78 -17.19 -33.63
CA SER A 238 -7.51 -17.44 -34.89
C SER A 238 -6.79 -16.95 -36.16
N MET A 239 -5.71 -16.17 -36.03
CA MET A 239 -4.91 -15.68 -37.16
C MET A 239 -3.53 -16.36 -37.27
N GLU A 240 -3.22 -17.31 -36.39
CA GLU A 240 -1.97 -18.07 -36.43
C GLU A 240 -2.05 -19.14 -37.54
N GLY A 241 -1.51 -18.81 -38.71
CA GLY A 241 -1.48 -19.70 -39.88
C GLY A 241 -2.17 -19.18 -41.16
N ILE A 242 -2.67 -17.94 -41.16
CA ILE A 242 -3.25 -17.34 -42.36
C ILE A 242 -2.16 -16.57 -43.11
N THR A 243 -1.58 -17.18 -44.15
CA THR A 243 -0.75 -16.48 -45.14
C THR A 243 -1.63 -15.87 -46.23
N LEU A 244 -1.37 -14.60 -46.55
CA LEU A 244 -1.94 -13.93 -47.71
C LEU A 244 -1.23 -14.43 -48.96
N ASP A 245 -1.90 -15.26 -49.76
CA ASP A 245 -1.50 -15.50 -51.15
C ASP A 245 -1.73 -14.18 -51.92
N MET A 246 -0.62 -13.56 -52.34
CA MET A 246 -0.65 -12.44 -53.27
C MET A 246 -0.42 -13.01 -54.66
N ASP A 247 -1.50 -13.14 -55.43
CA ASP A 247 -1.46 -13.38 -56.87
C ASP A 247 -0.88 -12.19 -57.64
#